data_AF-A0A965YA64-F1
#
_entry.id   AF-A0A965YA64-F1
#
_cell.length_a   1.000
_cell.length_b   1.000
_cell.length_c   1.000
_cell.angle_alpha   90.00
_cell.angle_beta   90.00
_cell.angle_gamma   90.00
#
_symmetry.space_group_name_H-M   'P 1'
#
loop_
_entity.id
_entity.type
_entity.pdbx_description
1 polymer ?
#
loop_
_entity_poly.entity_id
_entity_poly.type
_entity_poly.pdbx_seq_one_letter_code
_entity_poly.pdbx_strand_id
1 'polypeptide(L)' 'MIVLQFPDGLKYYAKEVIDYLNSKTNADYFSYFGPCFGACDVPLHLKQLNFDLCVQWGHSIYIKKKEMW' A
#
# COMPACT_ATOMS: atom_id res chain seq x y z
N MET A 1 6.10 -10.03 -4.52
CA MET A 1 6.19 -9.16 -3.33
C MET A 1 5.06 -8.14 -3.34
N ILE A 2 4.39 -7.94 -2.20
CA ILE A 2 3.23 -7.04 -2.04
C ILE A 2 3.60 -5.90 -1.11
N VAL A 3 3.34 -4.65 -1.51
CA VAL A 3 3.51 -3.48 -0.63
C VAL A 3 2.19 -3.11 0.04
N LEU A 4 2.25 -2.86 1.34
CA LEU A 4 1.13 -2.37 2.15
C LEU A 4 1.40 -0.92 2.52
N GLN A 5 0.49 -0.03 2.16
CA GLN A 5 0.58 1.39 2.49
C GLN A 5 -0.55 1.79 3.44
N PHE A 6 -0.18 2.41 4.57
CA PHE A 6 -1.11 2.88 5.60
C PHE A 6 -0.94 4.39 5.82
N PRO A 7 -2.03 5.15 6.05
CA PRO A 7 -1.93 6.49 6.62
C PRO A 7 -1.36 6.41 8.04
N ASP A 8 -0.78 7.51 8.54
CA ASP A 8 -0.10 7.52 9.85
C ASP A 8 -0.98 7.00 10.99
N GLY A 9 -2.28 7.35 10.96
CA GLY A 9 -3.26 6.87 11.93
C GLY A 9 -3.61 5.38 11.86
N LEU A 10 -3.02 4.60 10.94
CA LEU A 10 -3.20 3.16 10.83
C LEU A 10 -1.87 2.38 10.81
N LYS A 11 -0.71 3.04 10.78
CA LYS A 11 0.60 2.37 10.68
C LYS A 11 0.89 1.40 11.83
N TYR A 12 0.32 1.64 13.01
CA TYR A 12 0.50 0.75 14.17
C TYR A 12 -0.17 -0.63 13.99
N TYR A 13 -1.15 -0.76 13.09
CA TYR A 13 -1.75 -2.05 12.73
C TYR A 13 -0.93 -2.85 11.71
N ALA A 14 0.13 -2.28 11.13
CA ALA A 14 0.86 -2.91 10.03
C ALA A 14 1.38 -4.31 10.40
N LYS A 15 1.88 -4.49 11.63
CA LYS A 15 2.36 -5.80 12.09
C LYS A 15 1.21 -6.83 12.16
N GLU A 16 0.09 -6.46 12.77
CA GLU A 16 -1.06 -7.36 12.92
C GLU A 16 -1.61 -7.80 11.56
N VAL A 17 -1.72 -6.85 10.61
CA VAL A 17 -2.17 -7.14 9.24
C VAL A 17 -1.19 -8.05 8.52
N ILE A 18 0.12 -7.80 8.61
CA ILE A 18 1.16 -8.63 7.99
C ILE A 18 1.14 -10.05 8.58
N ASP A 19 1.06 -10.19 9.90
CA ASP A 19 1.00 -11.50 10.57
C ASP A 19 -0.24 -12.29 10.11
N TYR A 20 -1.41 -11.63 10.03
CA TYR A 20 -2.62 -12.24 9.53
C TYR A 20 -2.48 -12.71 8.08
N LEU A 21 -1.97 -11.85 7.20
CA LEU A 21 -1.82 -12.15 5.77
C LEU A 21 -0.79 -13.26 5.52
N ASN A 22 0.32 -13.28 6.26
CA ASN A 22 1.29 -14.36 6.27
C ASN A 22 0.67 -15.70 6.71
N SER A 23 -0.29 -15.68 7.65
CA SER A 23 -0.98 -16.90 8.09
C SER A 23 -1.96 -17.47 7.06
N LYS A 24 -2.31 -16.69 6.03
CA LYS A 24 -3.34 -17.02 5.03
C LYS A 24 -2.80 -17.20 3.61
N THR A 25 -1.56 -16.77 3.37
CA THR A 25 -0.99 -16.73 2.03
C THR A 25 0.51 -17.04 2.08
N ASN A 26 1.08 -17.37 0.92
CA ASN A 26 2.53 -17.59 0.76
C ASN A 26 3.20 -16.38 0.07
N ALA A 27 2.69 -15.17 0.25
CA ALA A 27 3.25 -13.97 -0.37
C ALA A 27 4.20 -13.23 0.59
N ASP A 28 5.22 -12.57 0.03
CA ASP A 28 6.08 -11.67 0.79
C ASP A 28 5.46 -10.28 0.90
N TYR A 29 5.40 -9.74 2.12
CA TYR A 29 4.83 -8.43 2.42
C TYR A 29 5.89 -7.41 2.84
N PHE A 30 5.73 -6.18 2.34
CA PHE A 30 6.55 -5.03 2.71
C PHE A 30 5.66 -3.90 3.23
N SER A 31 5.96 -3.37 4.41
CA SER A 31 5.26 -2.19 4.94
C SER A 31 5.92 -0.91 4.41
N TYR A 32 5.17 -0.09 3.68
CA TYR A 32 5.63 1.22 3.25
C TYR A 32 5.56 2.22 4.41
N PHE A 33 6.73 2.66 4.89
CA PHE A 33 6.81 3.56 6.04
C PHE A 33 6.84 5.06 5.69
N GLY A 34 6.87 5.40 4.39
CA GLY A 34 6.74 6.77 3.93
C GLY A 34 5.36 7.39 4.27
N PRO A 35 5.18 8.70 4.06
CA PRO A 35 3.88 9.33 4.26
C PRO A 35 2.82 8.75 3.31
N CYS A 36 1.56 8.85 3.72
CA CYS A 36 0.40 8.51 2.90
C CYS A 36 -0.73 9.47 3.26
N PHE A 37 -0.87 10.54 2.49
CA PHE A 37 -1.86 11.60 2.76
C PHE A 37 -3.22 11.36 2.11
N GLY A 38 -3.31 10.45 1.14
CA GLY A 38 -4.53 10.24 0.36
C GLY A 38 -4.39 9.17 -0.71
N ALA A 39 -5.50 8.82 -1.38
CA ALA A 39 -5.50 7.86 -2.48
C ALA A 39 -4.71 8.31 -3.73
N CYS A 40 -4.34 9.59 -3.82
CA CYS A 40 -3.44 10.09 -4.87
C CYS A 40 -1.95 9.79 -4.57
N ASP A 41 -1.61 9.43 -3.34
CA ASP A 41 -0.24 9.30 -2.82
C ASP A 41 0.24 7.85 -2.85
N VAL A 42 0.13 7.19 -4.02
CA VAL A 42 0.56 5.80 -4.21
C VAL A 42 2.08 5.76 -4.43
N PRO A 43 2.84 4.83 -3.80
CA PRO A 43 4.29 4.75 -4.00
C PRO A 43 4.65 4.55 -5.47
N LEU A 44 5.62 5.33 -5.94
CA LEU A 44 6.08 5.28 -7.32
C LEU A 44 7.10 4.15 -7.53
N HIS A 45 7.30 3.77 -8.79
CA HIS A 45 8.30 2.81 -9.24
C HIS A 45 8.19 1.38 -8.68
N LEU A 46 7.04 1.02 -8.10
CA LEU A 46 6.81 -0.32 -7.53
C LEU A 46 7.06 -1.46 -8.52
N LYS A 47 6.69 -1.27 -9.79
CA LYS A 47 6.92 -2.27 -10.84
C LYS A 47 8.42 -2.47 -11.13
N GLN A 48 9.22 -1.40 -11.13
CA GLN A 48 10.68 -1.46 -11.30
C GLN A 48 11.36 -2.15 -10.11
N LEU A 49 10.73 -2.09 -8.93
CA LEU A 49 11.17 -2.76 -7.70
C LEU A 49 10.60 -4.18 -7.54
N ASN A 50 9.97 -4.74 -8.60
CA ASN A 50 9.38 -6.08 -8.61
C ASN A 50 8.28 -6.32 -7.55
N PHE A 51 7.50 -5.28 -7.24
CA PHE A 51 6.24 -5.46 -6.52
C PHE A 51 5.11 -5.84 -7.49
N ASP A 52 4.31 -6.83 -7.09
CA ASP A 52 3.19 -7.34 -7.87
C ASP A 52 1.89 -6.59 -7.57
N LEU A 53 1.75 -6.10 -6.33
CA LEU A 53 0.53 -5.47 -5.83
C LEU A 53 0.84 -4.39 -4.79
N CYS A 54 0.08 -3.29 -4.84
CA CYS A 54 0.01 -2.28 -3.79
C CYS A 54 -1.37 -2.32 -3.15
N VAL A 55 -1.43 -2.54 -1.84
CA VAL A 55 -2.66 -2.45 -1.05
C VAL A 55 -2.61 -1.17 -0.22
N GLN A 56 -3.39 -0.18 -0.61
CA GLN A 56 -3.47 1.11 0.08
C GLN A 56 -4.70 1.15 0.99
N TRP A 57 -4.48 1.37 2.28
CA TRP A 57 -5.53 1.44 3.28
C TRP A 57 -6.00 2.87 3.54
N GLY A 58 -7.20 2.99 4.10
CA GLY A 58 -7.74 4.25 4.62
C GLY A 58 -8.37 5.19 3.59
N HIS A 59 -8.39 4.82 2.30
CA HIS A 59 -8.90 5.70 1.25
C HIS A 59 -9.81 4.96 0.27
N SER A 60 -10.78 5.69 -0.28
CA SER A 60 -11.53 5.25 -1.46
C SER A 60 -10.67 5.39 -2.72
N ILE A 61 -11.01 4.66 -3.78
CA ILE A 61 -10.26 4.70 -5.04
C ILE A 61 -10.15 6.13 -5.59
N TYR A 62 -8.92 6.54 -5.93
CA TYR A 62 -8.71 7.81 -6.62
C TYR A 62 -8.98 7.66 -8.12
N ILE A 63 -10.08 8.25 -8.59
CA ILE A 63 -10.42 8.27 -10.01
C ILE A 63 -9.65 9.40 -10.69
N LYS A 64 -8.47 9.09 -11.23
CA LYS A 64 -7.65 10.06 -11.95
C LYS A 64 -8.27 10.34 -13.33
N LYS A 65 -8.75 11.56 -13.56
CA LYS A 65 -9.14 12.02 -14.90
C LYS A 65 -7.87 12.38 -15.69
N LYS A 66 -7.74 11.78 -16.88
CA LYS A 66 -6.55 11.89 -17.73
C LYS A 66 -6.27 13.31 -18.24
N GLU A 67 -7.28 14.19 -18.21
CA GLU A 67 -7.28 15.52 -18.85
C GLU A 67 -6.92 16.69 -17.92
N MET A 68 -6.61 16.44 -16.65
CA MET A 68 -6.31 17.51 -15.68
C MET A 68 -4.80 17.76 -15.46
N TRP A 69 -3.97 17.39 -16.43
CA TRP A 69 -2.51 17.55 -16.42
C TRP A 69 -2.01 17.92 -17.81
#